data_AF-A0A2U8WJS0-F1
#
_entry.id   AF-A0A2U8WJS0-F1
#
_cell.length_a   1.000
_cell.length_b   1.000
_cell.length_c   1.000
_cell.angle_alpha   90.00
_cell.angle_beta   90.00
_cell.angle_gamma   90.00
#
_symmetry.space_group_name_H-M   'P 1'
#
loop_
_entity.id
_entity.type
_entity.pdbx_description
1 polymer ?
#
loop_
_entity_poly.entity_id
_entity_poly.type
_entity_poly.pdbx_seq_one_letter_code
_entity_poly.pdbx_strand_id
1 'polypeptide(L)'
;MTGEAGAGIRVVGTHALFAYERLAGLRIASGHLATGDVDLPFDARARLSLVAEALPGADLRREGLIGLLRGVDRSFEPTGPESVRAVNRDGVMVDLIQPPPKHRMARGPRTRIGSSPEDLSAVEIEGLTWLVNCPEVSATTIDARGYPVGLVVPDPRAFALHKAWLAARGDRDPLKRGRDAGQARLVAALVAERLPHLPFDDPALGAIPRALRDRAAEILPRPAESGDPLEPGW
;
A
#
# COMPACT_ATOMS: atom_id res chain seq x y z
N MET A 1 -21.72 -10.10 9.41
CA MET A 1 -21.35 -8.82 10.06
C MET A 1 -20.60 -8.02 9.01
N THR A 2 -21.34 -7.28 8.19
CA THR A 2 -20.83 -6.47 7.08
C THR A 2 -20.03 -5.32 7.66
N GLY A 3 -18.71 -5.33 7.44
CA GLY A 3 -17.83 -4.25 7.87
C GLY A 3 -18.24 -2.97 7.18
N GLU A 4 -18.62 -1.96 7.97
CA GLU A 4 -18.69 -0.59 7.52
C GLU A 4 -17.31 -0.24 6.95
N ALA A 5 -17.27 0.17 5.67
CA ALA A 5 -16.06 0.74 5.10
C ALA A 5 -15.70 1.97 5.96
N GLY A 6 -14.63 1.84 6.74
CA GLY A 6 -14.26 2.89 7.66
C GLY A 6 -13.75 4.07 6.85
N ALA A 7 -14.50 5.16 6.81
CA ALA A 7 -13.98 6.43 6.35
C ALA A 7 -12.77 6.77 7.23
N GLY A 8 -11.57 6.57 6.67
CA GLY A 8 -10.32 6.44 7.43
C GLY A 8 -9.08 6.75 6.59
N ILE A 9 -7.97 7.01 7.28
CA ILE A 9 -6.64 7.05 6.67
C ILE A 9 -6.22 5.61 6.40
N ARG A 10 -5.96 5.26 5.13
CA ARG A 10 -5.46 3.93 4.73
C ARG A 10 -3.97 3.97 4.46
N VAL A 11 -3.27 2.95 4.92
CA VAL A 11 -1.85 2.75 4.66
C VAL A 11 -1.69 2.00 3.34
N VAL A 12 -0.89 2.54 2.44
CA VAL A 12 -0.57 1.93 1.14
C VAL A 12 0.93 1.84 0.91
N GLY A 13 1.32 1.05 -0.09
CA GLY A 13 2.74 0.84 -0.40
C GLY A 13 3.38 -0.19 0.52
N THR A 14 4.67 -0.05 0.81
CA THR A 14 5.47 -1.10 1.45
C THR A 14 4.98 -1.47 2.86
N HIS A 15 4.46 -0.52 3.65
CA HIS A 15 3.94 -0.82 4.98
C HIS A 15 2.69 -1.71 4.98
N ALA A 16 1.98 -1.83 3.86
CA ALA A 16 0.89 -2.80 3.74
C ALA A 16 1.36 -4.25 3.89
N LEU A 17 2.64 -4.52 3.59
CA LEU A 17 3.23 -5.85 3.73
C LEU A 17 3.19 -6.34 5.19
N PHE A 18 3.29 -5.46 6.20
CA PHE A 18 3.18 -5.85 7.61
C PHE A 18 1.78 -6.37 7.96
N ALA A 19 0.73 -5.81 7.36
CA ALA A 19 -0.62 -6.32 7.52
C ALA A 19 -0.76 -7.68 6.82
N TYR A 20 -0.16 -7.86 5.63
CA TYR A 20 -0.22 -9.13 4.90
C TYR A 20 0.57 -10.26 5.59
N GLU A 21 1.72 -9.96 6.20
CA GLU A 21 2.43 -10.86 7.12
C GLU A 21 1.50 -11.38 8.21
N ARG A 22 0.77 -10.45 8.86
CA ARG A 22 -0.13 -10.77 9.96
C ARG A 22 -1.31 -11.64 9.52
N LEU A 23 -1.86 -11.39 8.34
CA LEU A 23 -2.96 -12.18 7.76
C LEU A 23 -2.51 -13.59 7.40
N ALA A 24 -1.35 -13.70 6.75
CA ALA A 24 -0.82 -14.99 6.31
C ALA A 24 -0.20 -15.81 7.46
N GLY A 25 0.07 -15.20 8.62
CA GLY A 25 0.73 -15.87 9.74
C GLY A 25 2.18 -16.24 9.39
N LEU A 26 2.90 -15.33 8.75
CA LEU A 26 4.31 -15.49 8.39
C LEU A 26 5.07 -14.17 8.53
N ARG A 27 6.39 -14.23 8.37
CA ARG A 27 7.25 -13.05 8.27
C ARG A 27 7.90 -13.00 6.90
N ILE A 28 7.74 -11.87 6.21
CA ILE A 28 8.41 -11.54 4.96
C ILE A 28 9.86 -11.19 5.30
N ALA A 29 10.81 -11.84 4.62
CA ALA A 29 12.22 -11.56 4.84
C ALA A 29 12.56 -10.10 4.48
N SER A 30 13.38 -9.44 5.32
CA SER A 30 13.78 -8.03 5.18
C SER A 30 14.31 -7.67 3.80
N GLY A 31 14.95 -8.63 3.14
CA GLY A 31 15.36 -8.51 1.74
C GLY A 31 14.19 -8.06 0.87
N HIS A 32 13.01 -8.66 0.95
CA HIS A 32 11.87 -8.32 0.11
C HIS A 32 11.21 -6.96 0.43
N LEU A 33 11.55 -6.35 1.58
CA LEU A 33 11.22 -4.96 1.87
C LEU A 33 12.19 -3.98 1.17
N ALA A 34 13.42 -4.44 0.87
CA ALA A 34 14.52 -3.65 0.33
C ALA A 34 14.97 -4.03 -1.10
N THR A 35 14.62 -5.21 -1.62
CA THR A 35 15.36 -5.86 -2.71
C THR A 35 15.06 -5.29 -4.07
N GLY A 36 16.16 -4.88 -4.71
CA GLY A 36 16.33 -4.56 -6.11
C GLY A 36 17.71 -3.92 -6.27
N ASP A 37 18.76 -4.76 -6.25
CA ASP A 37 20.14 -4.53 -6.70
C ASP A 37 20.73 -3.11 -6.54
N VAL A 38 20.51 -2.49 -5.39
CA VAL A 38 21.21 -1.26 -4.98
C VAL A 38 21.51 -1.37 -3.49
N ASP A 39 22.80 -1.34 -3.17
CA ASP A 39 23.38 -1.12 -1.84
C ASP A 39 23.01 0.26 -1.28
N LEU A 40 21.72 0.44 -1.04
CA LEU A 40 21.23 1.43 -0.11
C LEU A 40 20.15 0.72 0.70
N PRO A 41 20.34 0.50 2.02
CA PRO A 41 19.21 0.40 2.93
C PRO A 41 18.50 1.76 2.92
N PHE A 42 17.88 2.10 1.78
CA PHE A 42 16.91 3.16 1.71
C PHE A 42 15.71 2.58 2.43
N ASP A 43 15.69 2.86 3.73
CA ASP A 43 14.84 2.21 4.71
C ASP A 43 13.39 2.38 4.27
N ALA A 44 12.83 1.35 3.64
CA ALA A 44 11.44 1.37 3.24
C ALA A 44 10.51 1.54 4.46
N ARG A 45 11.02 1.29 5.69
CA ARG A 45 10.32 1.59 6.94
C ARG A 45 10.21 3.08 7.22
N ALA A 46 11.14 3.88 6.70
CA ALA A 46 11.16 5.33 6.85
C ALA A 46 10.21 6.05 5.88
N ARG A 47 9.40 5.35 5.04
CA ARG A 47 8.43 6.01 4.16
C ARG A 47 7.04 5.39 4.25
N LEU A 48 6.11 6.11 4.85
CA LEU A 48 4.69 5.76 4.93
C LEU A 48 3.90 6.50 3.85
N SER A 49 2.99 5.82 3.15
CA SER A 49 2.06 6.46 2.22
C SER A 49 0.64 6.28 2.71
N LEU A 50 -0.09 7.38 2.76
CA LEU A 50 -1.43 7.47 3.31
C LEU A 50 -2.42 7.90 2.24
N VAL A 51 -3.54 7.20 2.14
CA VAL A 51 -4.70 7.61 1.36
C VAL A 51 -5.77 8.10 2.33
N ALA A 52 -6.29 9.29 2.09
CA ALA A 52 -7.42 9.81 2.84
C ALA A 52 -8.69 9.77 1.98
N GLU A 53 -9.72 9.10 2.47
CA GLU A 53 -11.09 9.27 1.99
C GLU A 53 -11.86 10.13 2.97
N ALA A 54 -12.83 10.91 2.48
CA ALA A 54 -13.55 11.92 3.25
C ALA A 54 -13.91 11.46 4.68
N LEU A 55 -13.18 12.01 5.67
CA LEU A 55 -13.31 11.62 7.06
C LEU A 55 -14.50 12.34 7.72
N PRO A 56 -15.41 11.62 8.39
CA PRO A 56 -16.29 12.21 9.39
C PRO A 56 -15.54 12.32 10.72
N GLY A 57 -15.07 13.53 11.06
CA GLY A 57 -14.44 13.83 12.35
C GLY A 57 -13.99 15.29 12.42
N ALA A 58 -14.41 16.03 13.45
CA ALA A 58 -14.14 17.46 13.58
C ALA A 58 -12.66 17.79 13.83
N ASP A 59 -11.95 16.91 14.55
CA ASP A 59 -10.56 17.14 14.98
C ASP A 59 -9.57 16.98 13.81
N LEU A 60 -9.75 15.95 12.98
CA LEU A 60 -9.01 15.76 11.72
C LEU A 60 -9.18 16.94 10.74
N ARG A 61 -10.39 17.50 10.65
CA ARG A 61 -10.65 18.68 9.81
C ARG A 61 -10.02 19.97 10.36
N ARG A 62 -9.76 20.04 11.66
CA ARG A 62 -9.13 21.18 12.34
C ARG A 62 -7.61 21.10 12.33
N GLU A 63 -7.06 19.97 12.77
CA GLU A 63 -5.61 19.78 12.94
C GLU A 63 -4.91 19.36 11.65
N GLY A 64 -5.62 18.73 10.72
CA GLY A 64 -5.04 18.18 9.49
C GLY A 64 -4.11 17.00 9.74
N LEU A 65 -3.53 16.46 8.67
CA LEU A 65 -2.58 15.36 8.78
C LEU A 65 -1.30 15.80 9.49
N ILE A 66 -0.81 17.00 9.19
CA ILE A 66 0.41 17.52 9.82
C ILE A 66 0.25 17.70 11.33
N GLY A 67 -0.93 18.11 11.81
CA GLY A 67 -1.23 18.24 13.23
C GLY A 67 -1.18 16.88 13.94
N LEU A 68 -1.78 15.85 13.34
CA LEU A 68 -1.71 14.48 13.86
C LEU A 68 -0.28 13.95 13.92
N LEU A 69 0.51 14.16 12.86
CA LEU A 69 1.92 13.76 12.83
C LEU A 69 2.72 14.46 13.94
N ARG A 70 2.50 15.76 14.14
CA ARG A 70 3.13 16.54 15.22
C ARG A 70 2.66 16.13 16.62
N GLY A 71 1.46 15.58 16.75
CA GLY A 71 0.97 14.96 17.98
C GLY A 71 1.77 13.71 18.38
N VAL A 72 2.25 12.95 17.40
CA VAL A 72 3.13 11.77 17.62
C VAL A 72 4.60 12.19 17.79
N ASP A 73 5.09 13.06 16.91
CA ASP A 73 6.45 13.61 16.94
C ASP A 73 6.44 15.06 16.44
N ARG A 74 6.75 15.99 17.35
CA ARG A 74 6.74 17.43 17.07
C ARG A 74 7.71 17.87 15.97
N SER A 75 8.68 17.05 15.58
CA SER A 75 9.64 17.39 14.53
C SER A 75 9.16 17.16 13.11
N PHE A 76 7.94 16.67 12.91
CA PHE A 76 7.38 16.59 11.57
C PHE A 76 7.17 17.97 10.96
N GLU A 77 7.77 18.18 9.80
CA GLU A 77 7.63 19.38 8.98
C GLU A 77 7.28 19.01 7.53
N PRO A 78 6.36 19.75 6.89
CA PRO A 78 6.15 19.66 5.45
C PRO A 78 7.44 20.00 4.69
N THR A 79 7.73 19.33 3.56
CA THR A 79 8.96 19.62 2.79
C THR A 79 8.95 20.97 2.06
N GLY A 80 7.86 21.73 2.16
CA GLY A 80 7.69 23.04 1.52
C GLY A 80 6.22 23.45 1.40
N PRO A 81 5.93 24.60 0.77
CA PRO A 81 4.57 25.04 0.50
C PRO A 81 3.80 24.02 -0.34
N GLU A 82 2.56 23.73 0.06
CA GLU A 82 1.69 22.74 -0.60
C GLU A 82 2.31 21.34 -0.77
N SER A 83 3.22 20.96 0.14
CA SER A 83 3.91 19.68 0.00
C SER A 83 2.96 18.50 0.15
N VAL A 84 3.32 17.42 -0.53
CA VAL A 84 2.68 16.11 -0.41
C VAL A 84 3.26 15.29 0.73
N ARG A 85 4.36 15.76 1.33
CA ARG A 85 5.25 14.99 2.19
C ARG A 85 5.58 15.76 3.45
N ALA A 86 5.43 15.10 4.59
CA ALA A 86 6.06 15.52 5.84
C ALA A 86 7.29 14.67 6.14
N VAL A 87 8.31 15.24 6.77
CA VAL A 87 9.53 14.56 7.20
C VAL A 87 9.83 14.93 8.65
N ASN A 88 10.25 13.97 9.48
CA ASN A 88 10.70 14.24 10.85
C ASN A 88 12.23 14.35 10.95
N ARG A 89 12.76 14.67 12.14
CA ARG A 89 14.20 14.80 12.39
C ARG A 89 15.01 13.52 12.12
N ASP A 90 14.36 12.36 12.22
CA ASP A 90 14.98 11.04 12.03
C ASP A 90 14.92 10.57 10.56
N GLY A 91 14.41 11.41 9.66
CA GLY A 91 14.29 11.10 8.23
C GLY A 91 13.07 10.23 7.87
N VAL A 92 12.13 10.02 8.79
CA VAL A 92 10.84 9.37 8.52
C VAL A 92 9.98 10.31 7.67
N MET A 93 9.53 9.80 6.54
CA MET A 93 8.72 10.49 5.54
C MET A 93 7.29 9.94 5.54
N VAL A 94 6.31 10.84 5.48
CA VAL A 94 4.89 10.51 5.32
C VAL A 94 4.35 11.23 4.09
N ASP A 95 3.86 10.47 3.12
CA ASP A 95 3.23 11.00 1.91
C ASP A 95 1.70 10.95 2.00
N LEU A 96 1.04 12.03 1.63
CA LEU A 96 -0.41 12.08 1.40
C LEU A 96 -0.71 11.94 -0.09
N ILE A 97 -1.44 10.89 -0.44
CA ILE A 97 -1.83 10.60 -1.83
C ILE A 97 -3.34 10.42 -1.95
N GLN A 98 -3.86 10.59 -3.16
CA GLN A 98 -5.28 10.44 -3.46
C GLN A 98 -5.51 9.87 -4.86
N PRO A 99 -6.65 9.21 -5.11
CA PRO A 99 -7.03 8.82 -6.46
C PRO A 99 -7.31 10.06 -7.33
N PRO A 100 -7.08 10.00 -8.65
CA PRO A 100 -7.49 11.06 -9.57
C PRO A 100 -9.03 11.21 -9.58
N PRO A 101 -9.56 12.41 -9.80
CA PRO A 101 -11.00 12.66 -9.84
C PRO A 101 -11.66 11.93 -11.02
N LYS A 102 -12.90 11.46 -10.82
CA LYS A 102 -13.69 10.80 -11.88
C LYS A 102 -13.93 11.71 -13.10
N HIS A 103 -14.01 13.02 -12.90
CA HIS A 103 -14.17 14.02 -13.95
C HIS A 103 -12.94 14.93 -14.00
N ARG A 104 -12.11 14.80 -15.06
CA ARG A 104 -10.89 15.61 -15.24
C ARG A 104 -11.14 17.12 -15.35
N MET A 105 -12.36 17.54 -15.69
CA MET A 105 -12.77 18.95 -15.75
C MET A 105 -13.14 19.51 -14.37
N ALA A 106 -13.40 18.66 -13.38
CA ALA A 106 -13.53 19.06 -11.99
C ALA A 106 -12.12 19.16 -11.36
N ARG A 107 -11.30 20.10 -11.85
CA ARG A 107 -10.05 20.48 -11.18
C ARG A 107 -10.42 21.32 -9.95
N GLY A 108 -10.83 20.64 -8.89
CA GLY A 108 -10.89 21.25 -7.57
C GLY A 108 -9.49 21.53 -7.03
N PRO A 109 -9.34 22.39 -6.00
CA PRO A 109 -8.07 22.53 -5.29
C PRO A 109 -7.59 21.17 -4.77
N ARG A 110 -6.27 20.99 -4.65
CA ARG A 110 -5.67 19.75 -4.12
C ARG A 110 -6.30 19.43 -2.77
N THR A 111 -6.78 18.20 -2.60
CA THR A 111 -7.43 17.77 -1.36
C THR A 111 -6.44 17.87 -0.21
N ARG A 112 -6.82 18.61 0.82
CA ARG A 112 -6.16 18.63 2.14
C ARG A 112 -7.08 17.91 3.11
N ILE A 113 -6.50 17.28 4.13
CA ILE A 113 -7.32 16.62 5.16
C ILE A 113 -7.91 17.68 6.09
N GLY A 114 -7.06 18.61 6.54
CA GLY A 114 -7.42 19.72 7.41
C GLY A 114 -7.64 21.03 6.67
N SER A 115 -8.18 21.98 7.41
CA SER A 115 -8.40 23.36 6.95
C SER A 115 -7.15 24.24 7.07
N SER A 116 -6.07 23.71 7.68
CA SER A 116 -4.84 24.45 7.92
C SER A 116 -4.08 24.74 6.61
N PRO A 117 -3.60 25.99 6.40
CA PRO A 117 -2.74 26.33 5.27
C PRO A 117 -1.43 25.52 5.24
N GLU A 118 -0.96 25.06 6.41
CA GLU A 118 0.27 24.29 6.59
C GLU A 118 0.08 22.78 6.42
N ASP A 119 -1.15 22.31 6.20
CA ASP A 119 -1.42 20.89 6.02
C ASP A 119 -0.92 20.36 4.66
N LEU A 120 -0.75 19.04 4.59
CA LEU A 120 -0.30 18.37 3.37
C LEU A 120 -1.37 18.45 2.27
N SER A 121 -0.91 18.67 1.05
CA SER A 121 -1.75 18.70 -0.15
C SER A 121 -1.61 17.39 -0.93
N ALA A 122 -2.66 16.58 -0.95
CA ALA A 122 -2.63 15.25 -1.57
C ALA A 122 -2.23 15.30 -3.06
N VAL A 123 -1.41 14.34 -3.49
CA VAL A 123 -1.09 14.13 -4.92
C VAL A 123 -1.90 13.02 -5.52
N GLU A 124 -2.34 13.23 -6.75
CA GLU A 124 -3.05 12.22 -7.53
C GLU A 124 -2.10 11.12 -7.99
N ILE A 125 -2.47 9.87 -7.71
CA ILE A 125 -1.73 8.69 -8.17
C ILE A 125 -2.63 7.87 -9.07
N GLU A 126 -2.22 7.70 -10.32
CA GLU A 126 -2.91 6.84 -11.28
C GLU A 126 -2.98 5.39 -10.78
N GLY A 127 -4.11 4.71 -11.02
CA GLY A 127 -4.33 3.34 -10.55
C GLY A 127 -4.76 3.23 -9.08
N LEU A 128 -4.57 4.28 -8.28
CA LEU A 128 -4.97 4.28 -6.87
C LEU A 128 -6.49 4.15 -6.71
N THR A 129 -7.28 4.62 -7.69
CA THR A 129 -8.73 4.42 -7.77
C THR A 129 -9.12 2.94 -7.66
N TRP A 130 -8.29 2.01 -8.13
CA TRP A 130 -8.60 0.58 -8.02
C TRP A 130 -8.44 0.07 -6.59
N LEU A 131 -7.35 0.46 -5.92
CA LEU A 131 -7.07 0.04 -4.54
C LEU A 131 -8.11 0.57 -3.56
N VAL A 132 -8.54 1.82 -3.76
CA VAL A 132 -9.52 2.46 -2.86
C VAL A 132 -10.94 1.94 -3.02
N ASN A 133 -11.28 1.36 -4.17
CA ASN A 133 -12.59 0.76 -4.45
C ASN A 133 -12.60 -0.78 -4.35
N CYS A 134 -11.48 -1.39 -3.98
CA CYS A 134 -11.42 -2.80 -3.59
C CYS A 134 -11.69 -2.94 -2.08
N PRO A 135 -11.98 -4.16 -1.59
CA PRO A 135 -12.02 -4.41 -0.16
C PRO A 135 -10.76 -3.92 0.55
N GLU A 136 -10.92 -3.48 1.79
CA GLU A 136 -9.82 -3.16 2.68
C GLU A 136 -9.63 -4.28 3.70
N VAL A 137 -8.42 -4.36 4.26
CA VAL A 137 -8.10 -5.28 5.33
C VAL A 137 -7.61 -4.49 6.54
N SER A 138 -8.17 -4.80 7.70
CA SER A 138 -7.71 -4.29 8.98
C SER A 138 -6.92 -5.37 9.72
N ALA A 139 -5.71 -5.03 10.18
CA ALA A 139 -4.85 -5.93 10.93
C ALA A 139 -4.12 -5.20 12.05
N THR A 140 -3.99 -5.85 13.21
CA THR A 140 -3.09 -5.40 14.29
C THR A 140 -1.71 -6.01 14.07
N THR A 141 -0.72 -5.16 13.78
CA THR A 141 0.69 -5.50 13.63
C THR A 141 1.50 -5.02 14.84
N ILE A 142 2.81 -5.19 14.81
CA ILE A 142 3.72 -4.82 15.91
C ILE A 142 4.71 -3.76 15.40
N ASP A 143 4.87 -2.66 16.13
CA ASP A 143 5.84 -1.61 15.83
C ASP A 143 7.28 -2.01 16.22
N ALA A 144 8.26 -1.17 15.87
CA ALA A 144 9.67 -1.44 16.17
C ALA A 144 9.99 -1.50 17.68
N ARG A 145 9.10 -1.00 18.55
CA ARG A 145 9.22 -1.03 20.01
C ARG A 145 8.44 -2.20 20.64
N GLY A 146 7.74 -3.01 19.84
CA GLY A 146 6.94 -4.14 20.31
C GLY A 146 5.49 -3.79 20.66
N TYR A 147 5.02 -2.58 20.39
CA TYR A 147 3.64 -2.19 20.67
C TYR A 147 2.69 -2.56 19.53
N PRO A 148 1.44 -2.93 19.85
CA PRO A 148 0.43 -3.19 18.83
C PRO A 148 0.06 -1.91 18.08
N VAL A 149 -0.02 -2.00 16.75
CA VAL A 149 -0.47 -0.91 15.87
C VAL A 149 -1.53 -1.42 14.90
N GLY A 150 -2.65 -0.71 14.79
CA GLY A 150 -3.71 -1.03 13.83
C GLY A 150 -3.38 -0.44 12.46
N LEU A 151 -3.46 -1.27 11.41
CA LEU A 151 -3.31 -0.86 10.02
C LEU A 151 -4.57 -1.19 9.24
N VAL A 152 -5.05 -0.23 8.45
CA VAL A 152 -6.05 -0.45 7.40
C VAL A 152 -5.34 -0.32 6.06
N VAL A 153 -5.36 -1.39 5.25
CA VAL A 153 -4.60 -1.51 4.01
C VAL A 153 -5.49 -2.03 2.88
N PRO A 154 -5.11 -1.87 1.60
CA PRO A 154 -5.84 -2.48 0.48
C PRO A 154 -5.86 -4.01 0.55
N ASP A 155 -6.83 -4.64 -0.11
CA ASP A 155 -6.85 -6.08 -0.38
C ASP A 155 -5.49 -6.55 -0.96
N PRO A 156 -4.88 -7.64 -0.42
CA PRO A 156 -3.57 -8.10 -0.86
C PRO A 156 -3.53 -8.49 -2.35
N ARG A 157 -4.64 -9.01 -2.91
CA ARG A 157 -4.74 -9.33 -4.34
C ARG A 157 -4.74 -8.05 -5.17
N ALA A 158 -5.50 -7.05 -4.73
CA ALA A 158 -5.53 -5.75 -5.39
C ALA A 158 -4.17 -5.06 -5.37
N PHE A 159 -3.47 -5.13 -4.23
CA PHE A 159 -2.10 -4.65 -4.10
C PHE A 159 -1.15 -5.36 -5.07
N ALA A 160 -1.19 -6.69 -5.14
CA ALA A 160 -0.32 -7.47 -6.02
C ALA A 160 -0.54 -7.13 -7.50
N LEU A 161 -1.79 -7.08 -7.94
CA LEU A 161 -2.15 -6.71 -9.32
C LEU A 161 -1.75 -5.26 -9.65
N HIS A 162 -1.98 -4.33 -8.74
CA HIS A 162 -1.58 -2.93 -8.91
C HIS A 162 -0.05 -2.78 -9.03
N LYS A 163 0.71 -3.52 -8.21
CA LYS A 163 2.17 -3.55 -8.26
C LYS A 163 2.70 -4.16 -9.56
N ALA A 164 2.07 -5.23 -10.04
CA ALA A 164 2.38 -5.85 -11.33
C ALA A 164 2.18 -4.85 -12.49
N TRP A 165 1.04 -4.14 -12.45
CA TRP A 165 0.75 -3.09 -13.43
C TRP A 165 1.77 -1.95 -13.39
N LEU A 166 2.12 -1.44 -12.19
CA LEU A 166 3.14 -0.39 -12.05
C LEU A 166 4.49 -0.81 -12.63
N ALA A 167 4.88 -2.06 -12.44
CA ALA A 167 6.13 -2.60 -12.98
C ALA A 167 6.11 -2.75 -14.52
N ALA A 168 4.94 -3.01 -15.11
CA ALA A 168 4.79 -3.14 -16.55
C ALA A 168 4.78 -1.79 -17.30
N ARG A 169 4.71 -0.65 -16.60
CA ARG A 169 4.66 0.66 -17.24
C ARG A 169 6.01 1.07 -17.84
N GLY A 170 5.96 1.58 -19.07
CA GLY A 170 7.14 2.07 -19.79
C GLY A 170 7.78 3.32 -19.16
N ASP A 171 6.96 4.17 -18.53
CA ASP A 171 7.39 5.40 -17.86
C ASP A 171 7.86 5.18 -16.40
N ARG A 172 7.86 3.93 -15.91
CA ARG A 172 8.28 3.63 -14.54
C ARG A 172 9.79 3.75 -14.38
N ASP A 173 10.21 4.44 -13.33
CA ASP A 173 11.59 4.46 -12.85
C ASP A 173 12.17 3.02 -12.78
N PRO A 174 13.29 2.72 -13.47
CA PRO A 174 13.89 1.39 -13.50
C PRO A 174 14.17 0.79 -12.12
N LEU A 175 14.62 1.60 -11.15
CA LEU A 175 14.89 1.13 -9.78
C LEU A 175 13.61 0.78 -9.02
N LYS A 176 12.51 1.46 -9.33
CA LYS A 176 11.19 1.15 -8.74
C LYS A 176 10.52 -0.03 -9.43
N ARG A 177 10.78 -0.23 -10.73
CA ARG A 177 10.21 -1.31 -11.53
C ARG A 177 10.52 -2.69 -10.94
N GLY A 178 11.79 -2.97 -10.64
CA GLY A 178 12.21 -4.25 -10.05
C GLY A 178 11.54 -4.50 -8.70
N ARG A 179 11.50 -3.48 -7.84
CA ARG A 179 10.85 -3.55 -6.53
C ARG A 179 9.34 -3.80 -6.64
N ASP A 180 8.65 -3.09 -7.53
CA ASP A 180 7.21 -3.27 -7.74
C ASP A 180 6.91 -4.69 -8.25
N ALA A 181 7.71 -5.22 -9.17
CA ALA A 181 7.57 -6.60 -9.65
C ALA A 181 7.84 -7.65 -8.55
N GLY A 182 8.87 -7.42 -7.73
CA GLY A 182 9.20 -8.28 -6.59
C GLY A 182 8.08 -8.31 -5.54
N GLN A 183 7.54 -7.15 -5.16
CA GLN A 183 6.41 -7.04 -4.23
C GLN A 183 5.14 -7.68 -4.80
N ALA A 184 4.88 -7.51 -6.11
CA ALA A 184 3.74 -8.14 -6.77
C ALA A 184 3.78 -9.67 -6.64
N ARG A 185 4.90 -10.28 -7.02
CA ARG A 185 5.09 -11.74 -6.95
C ARG A 185 5.07 -12.26 -5.52
N LEU A 186 5.73 -11.56 -4.60
CA LEU A 186 5.75 -11.92 -3.18
C LEU A 186 4.34 -12.00 -2.61
N VAL A 187 3.54 -10.95 -2.80
CA VAL A 187 2.17 -10.91 -2.25
C VAL A 187 1.26 -11.89 -2.98
N ALA A 188 1.44 -12.09 -4.29
CA ALA A 188 0.69 -13.10 -5.04
C ALA A 188 0.97 -14.54 -4.54
N ALA A 189 2.24 -14.88 -4.29
CA ALA A 189 2.63 -16.15 -3.70
C ALA A 189 2.06 -16.31 -2.28
N LEU A 190 2.19 -15.28 -1.44
CA LEU A 190 1.61 -15.26 -0.10
C LEU A 190 0.10 -15.53 -0.13
N VAL A 191 -0.64 -14.89 -1.04
CA VAL A 191 -2.08 -15.13 -1.20
C VAL A 191 -2.35 -16.57 -1.63
N ALA A 192 -1.66 -17.06 -2.66
CA ALA A 192 -1.87 -18.40 -3.18
C ALA A 192 -1.57 -19.50 -2.15
N GLU A 193 -0.52 -19.35 -1.36
CA GLU A 193 -0.06 -20.36 -0.41
C GLU A 193 -0.77 -20.28 0.94
N ARG A 194 -1.12 -19.08 1.41
CA ARG A 194 -1.55 -18.85 2.81
C ARG A 194 -2.95 -18.28 2.94
N LEU A 195 -3.50 -17.70 1.87
CA LEU A 195 -4.84 -17.13 1.85
C LEU A 195 -5.65 -17.73 0.67
N PRO A 196 -5.74 -19.06 0.51
CA PRO A 196 -6.38 -19.69 -0.66
C PRO A 196 -7.88 -19.38 -0.79
N HIS A 197 -8.52 -18.89 0.28
CA HIS A 197 -9.89 -18.39 0.26
C HIS A 197 -10.04 -17.02 -0.42
N LEU A 198 -8.94 -16.37 -0.82
CA LEU A 198 -8.90 -15.11 -1.56
C LEU A 198 -8.36 -15.38 -2.99
N PRO A 199 -9.17 -15.90 -3.91
CA PRO A 199 -8.72 -16.13 -5.29
C PRO A 199 -8.68 -14.82 -6.08
N PHE A 200 -7.86 -14.76 -7.13
CA PHE A 200 -7.65 -13.54 -7.94
C PHE A 200 -8.78 -13.26 -8.95
N ASP A 201 -9.65 -14.23 -9.20
CA ASP A 201 -10.83 -14.11 -10.08
C ASP A 201 -12.10 -13.63 -9.33
N ASP A 202 -11.99 -13.40 -8.02
CA ASP A 202 -13.09 -12.96 -7.16
C ASP A 202 -13.76 -11.67 -7.68
N PRO A 203 -15.10 -11.65 -7.81
CA PRO A 203 -15.88 -10.46 -8.16
C PRO A 203 -15.61 -9.24 -7.27
N ALA A 204 -15.17 -9.44 -6.01
CA ALA A 204 -14.79 -8.37 -5.10
C ALA A 204 -13.66 -7.48 -5.65
N LEU A 205 -12.85 -7.98 -6.60
CA LEU A 205 -11.82 -7.22 -7.30
C LEU A 205 -12.35 -6.47 -8.53
N GLY A 206 -13.67 -6.29 -8.66
CA GLY A 206 -14.31 -5.66 -9.82
C GLY A 206 -13.87 -4.22 -10.12
N ALA A 207 -13.29 -3.51 -9.15
CA ALA A 207 -12.68 -2.20 -9.38
C ALA A 207 -11.38 -2.26 -10.20
N ILE A 208 -10.73 -3.43 -10.27
CA ILE A 208 -9.53 -3.66 -11.07
C ILE A 208 -9.96 -4.03 -12.50
N PRO A 209 -9.39 -3.39 -13.53
CA PRO A 209 -9.66 -3.74 -14.92
C PRO A 209 -9.49 -5.24 -15.18
N ARG A 210 -10.44 -5.85 -15.90
CA ARG A 210 -10.42 -7.29 -16.23
C ARG A 210 -9.09 -7.72 -16.86
N ALA A 211 -8.55 -6.92 -17.78
CA ALA A 211 -7.27 -7.18 -18.43
C ALA A 211 -6.09 -7.28 -17.45
N LEU A 212 -6.14 -6.65 -16.27
CA LEU A 212 -5.12 -6.83 -15.23
C LEU A 212 -5.37 -8.08 -14.40
N ARG A 213 -6.64 -8.38 -14.08
CA ARG A 213 -7.02 -9.61 -13.36
C ARG A 213 -6.67 -10.87 -14.17
N ASP A 214 -6.88 -10.84 -15.48
CA ASP A 214 -6.54 -11.94 -16.40
C ASP A 214 -5.02 -12.23 -16.41
N ARG A 215 -4.19 -11.26 -16.02
CA ARG A 215 -2.72 -11.39 -15.91
C ARG A 215 -2.24 -11.87 -14.54
N ALA A 216 -3.14 -12.21 -13.61
CA ALA A 216 -2.76 -12.73 -12.29
C ALA A 216 -1.82 -13.94 -12.39
N ALA A 217 -2.02 -14.80 -13.40
CA ALA A 217 -1.18 -15.96 -13.66
C ALA A 217 0.30 -15.62 -13.92
N GLU A 218 0.62 -14.40 -14.36
CA GLU A 218 2.00 -13.96 -14.62
C GLU A 218 2.79 -13.66 -13.34
N ILE A 219 2.09 -13.34 -12.25
CA ILE A 219 2.70 -13.00 -10.95
C ILE A 219 2.53 -14.10 -9.92
N LEU A 220 1.65 -15.06 -10.16
CA LEU A 220 1.54 -16.25 -9.34
C LEU A 220 2.81 -17.11 -9.46
N PRO A 221 3.22 -17.79 -8.39
CA PRO A 221 4.26 -18.79 -8.49
C PRO A 221 3.83 -19.81 -9.55
N ARG A 222 4.76 -20.19 -10.43
CA ARG A 222 4.50 -21.35 -11.29
C ARG A 222 4.29 -22.55 -10.37
N PRO A 223 3.36 -23.46 -10.70
CA PRO A 223 3.36 -24.77 -10.07
C PRO A 223 4.80 -25.26 -10.13
N ALA A 224 5.35 -25.73 -9.01
CA ALA A 224 6.61 -26.44 -9.06
C ALA A 224 6.46 -27.47 -10.19
N GLU A 225 7.30 -27.42 -11.22
CA GLU A 225 7.51 -28.63 -12.01
C GLU A 225 7.82 -29.69 -10.97
N SER A 226 6.95 -30.69 -10.87
CA SER A 226 7.06 -31.77 -9.91
C SER A 226 8.44 -32.40 -10.10
N GLY A 227 9.42 -31.91 -9.34
CA GLY A 227 10.78 -32.40 -9.31
C GLY A 227 10.73 -33.70 -8.55
N ASP A 228 10.64 -34.77 -9.33
CA ASP A 228 10.51 -36.17 -8.95
C ASP A 228 9.39 -36.51 -7.96
N PRO A 229 8.65 -37.61 -8.17
CA PRO A 229 7.85 -38.14 -7.08
C PRO A 229 8.81 -38.44 -5.92
N LEU A 230 8.55 -37.83 -4.76
CA LEU A 230 9.09 -38.28 -3.47
C LEU A 230 8.44 -39.63 -3.09
N GLU A 231 8.47 -40.58 -4.02
CA GLU A 231 8.18 -41.99 -3.80
C GLU A 231 9.55 -42.67 -3.75
N PRO A 232 10.02 -43.12 -2.57
CA PRO A 232 11.18 -43.99 -2.54
C PRO A 232 10.80 -45.29 -3.25
N GLY A 233 11.51 -45.61 -4.34
CA GLY A 233 11.33 -46.81 -5.13
C GLY A 233 11.77 -48.08 -4.38
N TRP A 234 10.94 -48.53 -3.45
CA TRP A 234 10.99 -49.86 -2.86
C TRP A 234 9.61 -50.52 -2.90
#